data_AF-A0A9X0CJR5-F1
#
_entry.id   AF-A0A9X0CJR5-F1
#
_cell.length_a   1.000
_cell.length_b   1.000
_cell.length_c   1.000
_cell.angle_alpha   90.00
_cell.angle_beta   90.00
_cell.angle_gamma   90.00
#
_symmetry.space_group_name_H-M   'P 1'
#
loop_
_entity.id
_entity.type
_entity.pdbx_description
1 polymer ?
#
loop_
_entity_poly.entity_id
_entity_poly.type
_entity_poly.pdbx_seq_one_letter_code
_entity_poly.pdbx_strand_id
1 'polypeptide(L)'
;MFDIVYSMLDATLALSNNPYGMVQSCDIHLGNFGITNNSIVKVIDLDLMYPVVFLRTLLEQKECVSDEDCWVGNKEDCQSSCDTTAGTCTSMVPQTGLSQYLRDSLPFYF
;
A
#
# COMPACT_ATOMS: atom_id res chain seq x y z
N MET A 1 25.29 -0.90 -3.06
CA MET A 1 24.28 -1.32 -2.04
C MET A 1 23.27 -0.21 -1.82
N PHE A 2 23.71 1.03 -1.59
CA PHE A 2 22.82 2.18 -1.41
C PHE A 2 22.02 2.55 -2.67
N ASP A 3 22.56 2.33 -3.88
CA ASP A 3 21.92 2.75 -5.14
C ASP A 3 20.54 2.09 -5.39
N ILE A 4 20.37 0.83 -5.01
CA ILE A 4 19.11 0.11 -5.17
C ILE A 4 18.06 0.67 -4.20
N VAL A 5 18.45 0.99 -2.97
CA VAL A 5 17.55 1.58 -1.96
C VAL A 5 17.09 2.97 -2.41
N TYR A 6 18.01 3.81 -2.88
CA TYR A 6 17.64 5.11 -3.45
C TYR A 6 16.73 4.99 -4.66
N SER A 7 17.04 4.07 -5.58
CA SER A 7 16.18 3.87 -6.74
C SER A 7 14.80 3.34 -6.37
N MET A 8 14.68 2.57 -5.29
CA MET A 8 13.39 2.09 -4.79
C MET A 8 12.57 3.24 -4.20
N LEU A 9 13.23 4.16 -3.47
CA LEU A 9 12.60 5.40 -3.00
C LEU A 9 12.12 6.26 -4.16
N ASP A 10 12.93 6.44 -5.20
CA ASP A 10 12.56 7.19 -6.40
C ASP A 10 11.36 6.55 -7.12
N ALA A 11 11.32 5.22 -7.19
CA ALA A 11 10.20 4.49 -7.76
C ALA A 11 8.92 4.72 -6.95
N THR A 12 8.98 4.65 -5.61
CA THR A 12 7.85 4.95 -4.73
C THR A 12 7.41 6.41 -4.83
N LEU A 13 8.35 7.35 -4.91
CA LEU A 13 8.06 8.78 -5.07
C LEU A 13 7.39 9.05 -6.42
N ALA A 14 7.84 8.39 -7.50
CA ALA A 14 7.22 8.51 -8.81
C ALA A 14 5.74 8.07 -8.79
N LEU A 15 5.40 7.04 -8.00
CA LEU A 15 4.02 6.63 -7.79
C LEU A 15 3.20 7.68 -7.04
N SER A 16 3.80 8.52 -6.20
CA SER A 16 3.10 9.61 -5.50
C SER A 16 2.76 10.80 -6.40
N ASN A 17 3.41 10.93 -7.56
CA ASN A 17 3.13 11.99 -8.52
C ASN A 17 1.94 11.61 -9.42
N ASN A 18 0.75 11.55 -8.83
CA ASN A 18 -0.49 11.22 -9.51
C ASN A 18 -1.66 12.09 -8.97
N PRO A 19 -2.74 12.29 -9.75
CA PRO A 19 -3.85 13.18 -9.34
C PRO A 19 -4.75 12.59 -8.24
N TYR A 20 -4.57 11.33 -7.87
CA TYR A 20 -5.38 10.61 -6.87
C TYR A 20 -4.73 10.59 -5.48
N GLY A 21 -3.54 11.18 -5.33
CA GLY A 21 -2.83 11.30 -4.05
C GLY A 21 -2.05 10.04 -3.68
N MET A 22 -1.95 9.76 -2.38
CA MET A 22 -1.19 8.60 -1.88
C MET A 22 -1.81 7.29 -2.37
N VAL A 23 -0.96 6.36 -2.80
CA VAL A 23 -1.35 5.02 -3.26
C VAL A 23 -0.80 3.94 -2.32
N GLN A 24 -1.53 2.83 -2.22
CA GLN A 24 -1.15 1.65 -1.46
C GLN A 24 -1.17 0.45 -2.40
N SER A 25 -0.09 -0.34 -2.38
CA SER A 25 -0.07 -1.66 -3.02
C SER A 25 -0.65 -2.68 -2.05
N CYS A 26 -1.67 -3.41 -2.49
CA CYS A 26 -2.30 -4.50 -1.74
C CYS A 26 -1.83 -5.86 -2.23
N ASP A 27 -0.59 -5.93 -2.69
CA ASP A 27 0.12 -7.15 -3.10
C ASP A 27 1.59 -6.79 -3.27
N ILE A 28 2.25 -6.33 -2.19
CA ILE A 28 3.63 -5.87 -2.30
C ILE A 28 4.59 -7.05 -2.15
N HIS A 29 5.25 -7.41 -3.24
CA HIS A 29 6.31 -8.42 -3.21
C HIS A 29 7.38 -8.15 -4.26
N LEU A 30 8.54 -8.80 -4.12
CA LEU A 30 9.70 -8.58 -4.99
C LEU A 30 9.39 -8.80 -6.48
N GLY A 31 8.46 -9.71 -6.80
CA GLY A 31 8.00 -9.94 -8.18
C GLY A 31 7.37 -8.72 -8.87
N ASN A 32 6.92 -7.71 -8.11
CA ASN A 32 6.28 -6.50 -8.64
C ASN A 32 7.28 -5.39 -8.94
N PHE A 33 8.58 -5.68 -8.74
CA PHE A 33 9.68 -4.78 -9.04
C PHE A 33 10.60 -5.38 -10.10
N GLY A 34 10.95 -4.58 -11.10
CA GLY A 34 12.01 -4.86 -12.05
C GLY A 34 13.27 -4.07 -11.70
N ILE A 35 14.44 -4.66 -11.96
CA ILE A 35 15.73 -3.97 -11.87
C ILE A 35 16.37 -3.95 -13.24
N THR A 36 16.67 -2.75 -13.74
CA THR A 36 17.38 -2.58 -15.02
C THR A 36 18.86 -2.91 -14.89
N ASN A 37 19.56 -3.06 -16.02
CA ASN A 37 21.01 -3.30 -16.04
C ASN A 37 21.84 -2.21 -15.32
N ASN A 38 21.28 -1.01 -15.15
CA ASN A 38 21.92 0.10 -14.44
C ASN A 38 21.47 0.21 -12.97
N SER A 39 20.95 -0.88 -12.38
CA SER A 39 20.44 -0.94 -11.01
C SER A 39 19.27 0.00 -10.70
N ILE A 40 18.57 0.50 -11.73
CA ILE A 40 17.35 1.30 -11.55
C ILE A 40 16.19 0.35 -11.28
N VAL A 41 15.57 0.49 -10.12
CA VAL A 41 14.33 -0.17 -9.69
C VAL A 41 13.14 0.51 -10.37
N LYS A 42 12.22 -0.31 -10.89
CA LYS A 42 10.94 0.10 -11.47
C LYS A 42 9.83 -0.74 -10.87
N VAL A 43 8.69 -0.14 -10.62
CA VAL A 43 7.46 -0.90 -10.34
C VAL A 43 6.91 -1.39 -11.67
N ILE A 44 6.69 -2.68 -11.80
CA ILE A 44 6.30 -3.33 -13.07
C ILE A 44 4.90 -3.94 -13.04
N ASP A 45 4.34 -4.11 -11.84
CA ASP A 45 2.97 -4.56 -11.62
C ASP A 45 2.25 -3.55 -10.72
N LEU A 46 1.08 -3.09 -11.16
CA LEU A 46 0.25 -2.09 -10.49
C LEU A 46 -1.21 -2.55 -10.34
N ASP A 47 -1.54 -3.80 -10.68
CA ASP A 47 -2.94 -4.27 -10.78
C ASP A 47 -3.69 -4.23 -9.44
N LEU A 48 -2.95 -4.33 -8.32
CA LEU A 48 -3.47 -4.22 -6.96
C LEU A 48 -2.98 -2.95 -6.24
N MET A 49 -2.72 -1.89 -7.00
CA MET A 49 -2.39 -0.57 -6.45
C MET A 49 -3.61 0.36 -6.43
N TYR A 50 -3.95 0.86 -5.26
CA TYR A 50 -5.14 1.67 -5.04
C TYR A 50 -4.81 3.05 -4.48
N PRO A 51 -5.49 4.13 -4.92
CA PRO A 51 -5.53 5.36 -4.14
C PRO A 51 -6.03 5.07 -2.72
N VAL A 52 -5.35 5.57 -1.70
CA VAL A 52 -5.69 5.28 -0.29
C VAL A 52 -7.14 5.66 0.02
N VAL A 53 -7.63 6.78 -0.54
CA VAL A 53 -9.02 7.20 -0.38
C VAL A 53 -10.01 6.18 -0.93
N PHE A 54 -9.71 5.58 -2.08
CA PHE A 54 -10.55 4.58 -2.71
C PHE A 54 -10.51 3.25 -1.96
N LEU A 55 -9.33 2.82 -1.53
CA LEU A 55 -9.16 1.62 -0.70
C LEU A 55 -9.96 1.70 0.60
N ARG A 56 -9.95 2.86 1.27
CA ARG A 56 -10.77 3.10 2.47
C ARG A 56 -12.25 2.94 2.21
N THR A 57 -12.73 3.52 1.11
CA THR A 57 -14.13 3.39 0.69
C THR A 57 -14.51 1.95 0.35
N LEU A 58 -13.62 1.19 -0.31
CA LEU A 58 -13.86 -0.23 -0.60
C LEU A 58 -14.04 -1.06 0.67
N LEU A 59 -13.25 -0.80 1.71
CA LEU A 59 -13.38 -1.47 3.00
C LEU A 59 -14.69 -1.07 3.69
N GLU A 60 -15.02 0.22 3.77
CA GLU A 60 -16.26 0.70 4.40
C GLU A 60 -17.54 0.14 3.74
N GLN A 61 -17.48 -0.24 2.46
CA GLN A 61 -18.59 -0.84 1.73
C GLN A 61 -18.68 -2.37 1.90
N LYS A 62 -17.68 -2.99 2.53
CA LYS A 62 -17.60 -4.45 2.66
C LYS A 62 -18.31 -4.90 3.94
N GLU A 63 -19.32 -5.74 3.78
CA GLU A 63 -19.94 -6.42 4.92
C GLU A 63 -18.98 -7.44 5.53
N CYS A 64 -19.03 -7.59 6.86
CA CYS A 64 -18.16 -8.49 7.60
C CYS A 64 -18.87 -9.10 8.81
N VAL A 65 -18.39 -10.28 9.20
CA VAL A 65 -18.71 -10.93 10.47
C VAL A 65 -17.49 -10.93 11.39
N SER A 66 -16.28 -10.91 10.81
CA SER A 66 -15.00 -10.87 11.53
C SER A 66 -13.92 -10.13 10.74
N ASP A 67 -12.80 -9.83 11.39
CA ASP A 67 -11.64 -9.17 10.75
C ASP A 67 -11.11 -9.95 9.53
N GLU A 68 -11.32 -11.28 9.49
CA GLU A 68 -10.93 -12.14 8.37
C GLU A 68 -11.64 -11.80 7.06
N ASP A 69 -12.79 -11.13 7.14
CA ASP A 69 -13.56 -10.69 5.98
C ASP A 69 -13.05 -9.35 5.43
N CYS A 70 -12.24 -8.62 6.19
CA CYS A 70 -11.91 -7.23 5.95
C CYS A 70 -10.56 -7.05 5.25
N TRP A 71 -10.52 -7.37 3.96
CA TRP A 71 -9.34 -7.16 3.13
C TRP A 71 -9.68 -6.88 1.66
N VAL A 72 -8.72 -6.29 0.94
CA VAL A 72 -8.75 -6.02 -0.50
C VAL A 72 -7.42 -6.47 -1.11
N GLY A 73 -7.45 -7.30 -2.15
CA GLY A 73 -6.21 -7.83 -2.77
C GLY A 73 -5.54 -8.89 -1.90
N ASN A 74 -4.40 -8.58 -1.30
CA ASN A 74 -3.68 -9.45 -0.38
C ASN A 74 -4.00 -9.04 1.07
N LYS A 75 -4.40 -10.03 1.88
CA LYS A 75 -4.79 -9.83 3.28
C LYS A 75 -3.66 -9.27 4.14
N GLU A 76 -2.41 -9.65 3.89
CA GLU A 76 -1.27 -9.20 4.70
C GLU A 76 -0.92 -7.73 4.46
N ASP A 77 -1.28 -7.21 3.29
CA ASP A 77 -0.93 -5.85 2.86
C ASP A 77 -2.06 -4.84 3.05
N CYS A 78 -3.31 -5.28 2.90
CA CYS A 78 -4.48 -4.42 2.91
C CYS A 78 -5.67 -5.07 3.62
N GLN A 79 -5.56 -5.19 4.95
CA GLN A 79 -6.65 -5.58 5.82
C GLN A 79 -7.13 -4.42 6.70
N SER A 80 -8.30 -4.57 7.31
CA SER A 80 -8.81 -3.70 8.38
C SER A 80 -9.57 -4.53 9.42
N SER A 81 -10.11 -3.89 10.45
CA SER A 81 -10.99 -4.56 11.41
C SER A 81 -12.46 -4.51 11.00
N CYS A 82 -13.24 -5.48 11.44
CA CYS A 82 -14.69 -5.51 11.31
C CYS A 82 -15.34 -4.72 12.46
N ASP A 83 -16.16 -3.73 12.14
CA ASP A 83 -17.12 -3.19 13.11
C ASP A 83 -18.32 -4.13 13.18
N THR A 84 -18.31 -5.05 14.14
CA THR A 84 -19.38 -6.04 14.32
C THR A 84 -20.71 -5.42 14.75
N THR A 85 -20.72 -4.17 15.21
CA THR A 85 -21.96 -3.44 15.51
C THR A 85 -22.60 -2.91 14.23
N ALA A 86 -21.79 -2.38 13.32
CA ALA A 86 -22.23 -1.90 12.01
C ALA A 86 -22.40 -3.02 10.96
N GLY A 87 -21.72 -4.15 11.15
CA GLY A 87 -21.65 -5.25 10.18
C GLY A 87 -20.76 -4.95 8.98
N THR A 88 -19.87 -3.95 9.07
CA THR A 88 -19.04 -3.46 7.97
C THR A 88 -17.59 -3.27 8.39
N CYS A 89 -16.66 -3.40 7.45
CA CYS A 89 -15.24 -3.17 7.74
C CYS A 89 -14.96 -1.69 8.00
N THR A 90 -13.94 -1.42 8.82
CA THR A 90 -13.44 -0.07 9.06
C THR A 90 -12.54 0.39 7.91
N SER A 91 -12.37 1.71 7.74
CA SER A 91 -11.42 2.29 6.77
C SER A 91 -9.97 2.28 7.23
N MET A 92 -9.65 1.70 8.39
CA MET A 92 -8.28 1.69 8.88
C MET A 92 -7.47 0.59 8.18
N VAL A 93 -6.64 0.98 7.22
CA VAL A 93 -5.60 0.09 6.66
C VAL A 93 -4.33 0.25 7.48
N PRO A 94 -3.90 -0.78 8.25
CA PRO A 94 -2.62 -0.77 8.92
C PRO A 94 -1.51 -0.59 7.90
N GLN A 95 -0.56 0.29 8.17
CA GLN A 95 0.62 0.40 7.32
C GLN A 95 1.59 -0.71 7.69
N THR A 96 1.93 -1.54 6.72
CA THR A 96 2.87 -2.65 6.91
C THR A 96 4.20 -2.37 6.20
N GLY A 97 5.28 -2.94 6.75
CA GLY A 97 6.59 -3.01 6.11
C GLY A 97 7.25 -1.68 5.77
N LEU A 98 7.62 -1.50 4.50
CA LEU A 98 8.38 -0.35 3.98
C LEU A 98 7.62 0.98 4.18
N SER A 99 6.29 0.98 4.06
CA SER A 99 5.45 2.18 4.23
C SER A 99 5.55 2.72 5.66
N GLN A 100 5.52 1.82 6.64
CA GLN A 100 5.70 2.15 8.06
C GLN A 100 7.14 2.61 8.32
N TYR A 101 8.13 1.86 7.82
CA TYR A 101 9.54 2.23 7.97
C TYR A 101 9.86 3.61 7.38
N LEU A 102 9.32 3.94 6.20
CA LEU A 102 9.52 5.23 5.55
C LEU A 102 8.82 6.36 6.30
N ARG A 103 7.62 6.13 6.83
CA ARG A 103 6.95 7.11 7.70
C ARG A 103 7.75 7.38 8.97
N ASP A 104 8.27 6.33 9.61
CA ASP A 104 9.02 6.45 10.86
C ASP A 104 10.43 7.01 10.64
N SER A 105 11.02 6.78 9.46
CA SER A 105 12.37 7.22 9.10
C SER A 105 12.43 8.57 8.39
N LEU A 106 11.31 9.10 7.87
CA LEU A 106 11.20 10.42 7.24
C LEU A 106 10.18 11.35 7.94
N PRO A 107 10.26 11.58 9.26
CA PRO A 107 9.28 12.37 10.00
C PRO A 107 9.30 13.89 9.71
N PHE A 108 10.08 14.37 8.74
CA PHE A 108 10.33 15.82 8.52
C PHE A 108 10.06 16.34 7.10
N TYR A 109 9.36 15.60 6.25
CA TYR A 109 9.00 16.07 4.91
C TYR A 109 7.50 16.00 4.62
N PHE A 110 6.64 16.39 5.58
CA PHE A 110 5.28 16.91 5.34
C PHE A 110 4.89 17.87 6.46
#